data_AF-A0A3B1J637-F1
#
_entry.id   AF-A0A3B1J637-F1
#
_cell.length_a   1.000
_cell.length_b   1.000
_cell.length_c   1.000
_cell.angle_alpha   90.00
_cell.angle_beta   90.00
_cell.angle_gamma   90.00
#
_symmetry.space_group_name_H-M   'P 1'
#
loop_
_entity.id
_entity.type
_entity.pdbx_description
1 polymer ?
#
loop_
_entity_poly.entity_id
_entity_poly.type
_entity_poly.pdbx_seq_one_letter_code
_entity_poly.pdbx_strand_id
1 'polypeptide(L)'
;NDRNDGFIRKLKEGIPGLREEFNVENCDVILVFCPVVSGSGTDVEAALKKLQDLSESKRTVLVVLHHTFDQELTVPDSSRSVNRENTLTVDCLFHEDRGLLQCYRNQEALEKVTQWIKPLVFTEFHQHSHSLSTPNTTTHS
;
A
#
# COMPACT_ATOMS: atom_id res chain seq x y z
N ASN A 1 15.51 -9.12 10.36
CA ASN A 1 14.42 -8.80 9.44
C ASN A 1 13.34 -7.91 10.08
N ASP A 2 13.58 -7.35 11.28
CA ASP A 2 12.57 -6.76 12.19
C ASP A 2 12.10 -5.33 11.82
N ARG A 3 12.70 -4.72 10.79
CA ARG A 3 12.60 -3.27 10.54
C ARG A 3 11.21 -2.83 10.06
N ASN A 4 10.51 -3.71 9.33
CA ASN A 4 9.25 -3.38 8.65
C ASN A 4 8.01 -3.90 9.40
N ASP A 5 8.21 -4.77 10.39
CA ASP A 5 7.15 -5.51 11.08
C ASP A 5 6.19 -4.59 11.81
N GLY A 6 6.69 -3.47 12.36
CA GLY A 6 5.87 -2.47 13.04
C GLY A 6 4.82 -1.84 12.12
N PHE A 7 5.16 -1.57 10.86
CA PHE A 7 4.23 -1.00 9.88
C PHE A 7 3.22 -2.04 9.43
N ILE A 8 3.68 -3.25 9.07
CA ILE A 8 2.82 -4.35 8.61
C ILE A 8 1.83 -4.74 9.70
N ARG A 9 2.26 -4.83 10.96
CA ARG A 9 1.39 -5.15 12.10
C ARG A 9 0.27 -4.13 12.25
N LYS A 10 0.60 -2.83 12.28
CA LYS A 10 -0.41 -1.76 12.39
C LYS A 10 -1.37 -1.75 11.21
N LEU A 11 -0.89 -2.08 10.01
CA LEU A 11 -1.74 -2.18 8.83
C LEU A 11 -2.74 -3.34 8.95
N LYS A 12 -2.30 -4.51 9.43
CA LYS A 12 -3.17 -5.68 9.68
C LYS A 12 -4.22 -5.38 10.77
N GLU A 13 -3.86 -4.59 11.80
CA GLU A 13 -4.82 -4.13 12.82
C GLU A 13 -5.90 -3.20 12.22
N GLY A 14 -5.53 -2.34 11.26
CA GLY A 14 -6.44 -1.41 10.59
C GLY A 14 -7.31 -2.02 9.49
N ILE A 15 -6.95 -3.21 8.98
CA ILE A 15 -7.62 -3.91 7.89
C ILE A 15 -7.84 -5.38 8.27
N PRO A 16 -8.99 -5.71 8.88
CA PRO A 16 -9.34 -7.09 9.17
C PRO A 16 -9.34 -7.95 7.90
N GLY A 17 -8.71 -9.12 7.95
CA GLY A 17 -8.62 -10.05 6.81
C GLY A 17 -7.41 -9.83 5.89
N LEU A 18 -6.59 -8.80 6.12
CA LEU A 18 -5.34 -8.61 5.39
C LEU A 18 -4.36 -9.76 5.67
N ARG A 19 -3.93 -10.45 4.62
CA ARG A 19 -2.94 -11.54 4.68
C ARG A 19 -1.63 -11.10 4.05
N GLU A 20 -0.54 -11.61 4.59
CA GLU A 20 0.79 -11.41 4.02
C GLU A 20 1.10 -12.57 3.08
N GLU A 21 1.57 -12.24 1.89
CA GLU A 21 1.95 -13.18 0.84
C GLU A 21 3.28 -12.71 0.26
N PHE A 22 4.19 -13.64 0.01
CA PHE A 22 5.54 -13.35 -0.45
C PHE A 22 5.70 -13.65 -1.94
N ASN A 23 4.79 -14.42 -2.52
CA ASN A 23 4.67 -14.53 -3.96
C ASN A 23 3.96 -13.30 -4.53
N VAL A 24 4.74 -12.43 -5.18
CA VAL A 24 4.27 -11.20 -5.81
C VAL A 24 3.07 -11.43 -6.72
N GLU A 25 2.97 -12.57 -7.40
CA GLU A 25 1.86 -12.91 -8.32
C GLU A 25 0.53 -13.12 -7.60
N ASN A 26 0.57 -13.62 -6.38
CA ASN A 26 -0.61 -13.89 -5.54
C ASN A 26 -1.05 -12.66 -4.73
N CYS A 27 -0.25 -11.58 -4.71
CA CYS A 27 -0.58 -10.37 -3.98
C CYS A 27 -1.54 -9.45 -4.75
N ASP A 28 -2.58 -8.97 -4.06
CA ASP A 28 -3.45 -7.88 -4.53
C ASP A 28 -2.77 -6.51 -4.42
N VAL A 29 -1.91 -6.36 -3.40
CA VAL A 29 -1.15 -5.14 -3.10
C VAL A 29 0.28 -5.51 -2.74
N ILE A 30 1.24 -4.76 -3.28
CA ILE A 30 2.67 -4.92 -3.00
C ILE A 30 3.12 -3.77 -2.09
N LEU A 31 3.76 -4.09 -0.97
CA LEU A 31 4.41 -3.10 -0.10
C LEU A 31 5.91 -3.07 -0.41
N VAL A 32 6.43 -1.89 -0.75
CA VAL A 32 7.87 -1.66 -1.00
C VAL A 32 8.41 -0.72 0.07
N PHE A 33 9.30 -1.22 0.91
CA PHE A 33 9.97 -0.42 1.95
C PHE A 33 11.27 0.16 1.42
N CYS A 34 11.41 1.48 1.51
CA CYS A 34 12.57 2.23 1.07
C CYS A 34 13.16 3.00 2.25
N PRO A 35 14.10 2.42 3.02
CA PRO A 35 14.83 3.17 4.05
C PRO A 35 15.69 4.24 3.40
N VAL A 36 15.46 5.49 3.80
CA VAL A 36 16.28 6.65 3.44
C VAL A 36 17.19 6.93 4.62
N VAL A 37 18.45 6.53 4.46
CA VAL A 37 19.54 7.02 5.30
C VAL A 37 20.03 8.32 4.67
N SER A 38 20.07 9.38 5.45
CA SER A 38 20.49 10.71 5.03
C SER A 38 21.85 10.65 4.30
N GLY A 39 21.86 10.95 2.99
CA GLY A 39 23.09 11.13 2.24
C GLY A 39 23.07 10.78 0.75
N SER A 40 22.15 9.94 0.27
CA SER A 40 22.13 9.55 -1.14
C SER A 40 20.71 9.37 -1.67
N GLY A 41 20.33 10.17 -2.66
CA GLY A 41 19.06 9.99 -3.40
C GLY A 41 18.95 8.65 -4.16
N THR A 42 19.96 7.79 -4.03
CA THR A 42 20.05 6.47 -4.66
C THR A 42 19.01 5.48 -4.13
N ASP A 43 18.63 5.59 -2.86
CA ASP A 43 17.76 4.57 -2.24
C ASP A 43 16.33 4.66 -2.79
N VAL A 44 15.82 5.88 -2.96
CA VAL A 44 14.51 6.14 -3.57
C VAL A 44 14.52 5.77 -5.05
N GLU A 45 15.57 6.13 -5.80
CA GLU A 45 15.69 5.78 -7.21
C GLU A 45 15.79 4.26 -7.43
N ALA A 46 16.52 3.54 -6.56
CA ALA A 46 16.59 2.08 -6.61
C ALA A 46 15.25 1.42 -6.28
N ALA A 47 14.49 1.98 -5.33
CA ALA A 47 13.13 1.53 -5.04
C ALA A 47 12.21 1.76 -6.25
N LEU A 48 12.29 2.94 -6.88
CA LEU A 48 11.55 3.28 -8.10
C LEU A 48 11.88 2.34 -9.26
N LYS A 49 13.15 1.97 -9.44
CA LYS A 49 13.54 1.00 -10.47
C LYS A 49 12.90 -0.37 -10.22
N LYS A 50 12.93 -0.85 -8.97
CA LYS A 50 12.24 -2.10 -8.60
C LYS A 50 10.73 -2.00 -8.81
N LEU A 51 10.13 -0.82 -8.64
CA LEU A 51 8.72 -0.59 -8.91
C LEU A 51 8.39 -0.68 -10.41
N GLN A 52 9.31 -0.28 -11.30
CA GLN A 52 9.14 -0.41 -12.75
C GLN A 52 9.18 -1.87 -13.21
N ASP A 53 9.91 -2.73 -12.50
CA ASP A 53 9.95 -4.17 -12.78
C ASP A 53 8.65 -4.90 -12.36
N LEU A 54 7.79 -4.24 -11.55
CA LEU A 54 6.49 -4.77 -11.16
C LEU A 54 5.43 -4.47 -12.21
N SER A 55 4.49 -5.42 -12.39
CA SER A 55 3.37 -5.23 -13.31
C SER A 55 2.60 -3.94 -13.01
N GLU A 56 2.39 -3.10 -14.03
CA GLU A 56 1.68 -1.82 -13.90
C GLU A 56 0.23 -1.97 -13.42
N SER A 57 -0.36 -3.16 -13.56
CA SER A 57 -1.70 -3.48 -13.08
C SER A 57 -1.78 -3.70 -11.56
N LYS A 58 -0.64 -4.01 -10.91
CA LYS A 58 -0.63 -4.28 -9.47
C LYS A 58 -0.49 -3.01 -8.66
N ARG A 59 -1.44 -2.83 -7.73
CA ARG A 59 -1.40 -1.78 -6.73
C ARG A 59 -0.15 -1.91 -5.89
N THR A 60 0.63 -0.84 -5.82
CA THR A 60 1.86 -0.80 -5.03
C THR A 60 1.84 0.34 -4.03
N VAL A 61 2.36 0.11 -2.83
CA VAL A 61 2.61 1.16 -1.83
C VAL A 61 4.10 1.28 -1.62
N LEU A 62 4.67 2.45 -1.91
CA LEU A 62 6.03 2.80 -1.57
C LEU A 62 6.04 3.46 -0.18
N VAL A 63 6.62 2.76 0.80
CA VAL A 63 6.80 3.25 2.16
C VAL A 63 8.23 3.76 2.30
N VAL A 64 8.41 5.08 2.27
CA VAL A 64 9.71 5.73 2.43
C VAL A 64 9.99 5.89 3.93
N LEU A 65 11.00 5.21 4.44
CA LEU A 65 11.35 5.21 5.87
C LEU A 65 12.53 6.16 6.11
N HIS A 66 12.23 7.36 6.58
CA HIS A 66 13.23 8.36 6.96
C HIS A 66 13.82 8.02 8.31
N HIS A 67 15.13 7.74 8.33
CA HIS A 67 15.83 7.42 9.57
C HIS A 67 16.03 8.68 10.42
N THR A 68 15.36 8.76 11.57
CA THR A 68 15.44 9.91 12.48
C THR A 68 14.97 9.55 13.89
N PHE A 69 15.46 10.29 14.88
CA PHE A 69 14.87 10.32 16.23
C PHE A 69 13.81 11.43 16.39
N ASP A 70 13.84 12.44 15.53
CA ASP A 70 12.95 13.58 15.56
C ASP A 70 11.57 13.20 14.99
N GLN A 71 10.54 13.24 15.84
CA GLN A 71 9.16 12.90 15.49
C GLN A 71 8.43 14.01 14.73
N GLU A 72 8.98 15.23 14.77
CA GLU A 72 8.43 16.43 14.12
C GLU A 72 9.20 16.80 12.85
N LEU A 73 10.21 16.00 12.48
CA LEU A 73 11.04 16.21 11.29
C LEU A 73 10.14 16.49 10.08
N THR A 74 10.34 17.61 9.41
CA THR A 74 9.63 17.87 8.15
C THR A 74 10.41 17.21 7.02
N VAL A 75 9.79 16.23 6.36
CA VAL A 75 10.38 15.55 5.20
C VAL A 75 9.70 16.05 3.92
N PRO A 76 10.43 16.19 2.80
CA PRO A 76 9.82 16.48 1.52
C PRO A 76 8.86 15.36 1.12
N ASP A 77 7.78 15.73 0.42
CA ASP A 77 6.79 14.78 -0.09
C ASP A 77 7.41 13.94 -1.21
N SER A 78 7.69 12.66 -0.92
CA SER A 78 8.34 11.74 -1.85
C SER A 78 7.44 11.32 -3.01
N SER A 79 6.12 11.53 -2.90
CA SER A 79 5.17 11.20 -3.98
C SER A 79 5.48 11.94 -5.29
N ARG A 80 6.10 13.13 -5.20
CA ARG A 80 6.51 13.94 -6.35
C ARG A 80 7.52 13.25 -7.28
N SER A 81 8.24 12.26 -6.77
CA SER A 81 9.25 11.50 -7.52
C SER A 81 8.68 10.25 -8.19
N VAL A 82 7.39 9.93 -7.98
CA VAL A 82 6.76 8.71 -8.49
C VAL A 82 5.77 9.05 -9.59
N ASN A 83 6.01 8.55 -10.81
CA ASN A 83 5.13 8.71 -11.96
C ASN A 83 4.49 7.35 -12.35
N ARG A 84 3.66 6.79 -11.47
CA ARG A 84 2.94 5.52 -11.70
C ARG A 84 1.57 5.57 -11.03
N GLU A 85 0.50 5.55 -11.83
CA GLU A 85 -0.89 5.76 -11.35
C GLU A 85 -1.33 4.76 -10.28
N ASN A 86 -0.89 3.49 -10.37
CA ASN A 86 -1.21 2.44 -9.40
C ASN A 86 -0.25 2.39 -8.20
N THR A 87 0.46 3.48 -7.91
CA THR A 87 1.41 3.57 -6.79
C THR A 87 1.02 4.66 -5.79
N LEU A 88 0.75 4.27 -4.55
CA LEU A 88 0.64 5.18 -3.42
C LEU A 88 2.02 5.33 -2.77
N THR A 89 2.45 6.57 -2.51
CA THR A 89 3.71 6.83 -1.78
C THR A 89 3.39 7.46 -0.44
N VAL A 90 4.01 6.95 0.63
CA VAL A 90 3.89 7.50 1.97
C VAL A 90 5.26 7.64 2.63
N ASP A 91 5.46 8.77 3.28
CA ASP A 91 6.65 9.07 4.06
C ASP A 91 6.42 8.72 5.53
N CYS A 92 7.33 7.95 6.11
CA CYS A 92 7.29 7.47 7.48
C CYS A 92 8.61 7.77 8.19
N LEU A 93 8.53 8.05 9.49
CA LEU A 93 9.70 8.24 10.35
C LEU A 93 10.01 6.95 11.10
N PHE A 94 11.28 6.55 11.10
CA PHE A 94 11.74 5.30 11.66
C PHE A 94 13.03 5.50 12.44
N HIS A 95 13.21 4.71 13.51
CA HIS A 95 14.48 4.61 14.21
C HIS A 95 14.84 3.15 14.50
N GLU A 96 16.10 2.76 14.34
CA GLU A 96 16.53 1.35 14.46
C GLU A 96 16.14 0.72 15.81
N ASP A 97 16.31 1.46 16.91
CA ASP A 97 15.97 0.98 18.26
C ASP A 97 14.48 1.00 18.59
N ARG A 98 13.67 1.81 17.88
CA ARG A 98 12.25 2.03 18.24
C ARG A 98 11.28 1.49 17.21
N GLY A 99 11.76 1.12 16.03
CA GLY A 99 10.92 0.80 14.91
C GLY A 99 10.26 2.04 14.30
N LEU A 100 9.04 1.85 13.79
CA LEU A 100 8.17 2.91 13.29
C LEU A 100 7.78 3.85 14.43
N LEU A 101 8.10 5.14 14.31
CA LEU A 101 7.81 6.11 15.38
C LEU A 101 6.31 6.32 15.58
N GLN A 102 5.90 6.63 16.82
CA GLN A 102 4.53 7.03 17.13
C GLN A 102 4.42 8.56 16.97
N CYS A 103 4.11 9.01 15.77
CA CYS A 103 3.92 10.44 15.46
C CYS A 103 2.73 10.63 14.50
N TYR A 104 2.26 11.87 14.41
CA TYR A 104 1.13 12.25 13.56
C TYR A 104 1.36 11.84 12.09
N ARG A 105 2.56 12.04 11.55
CA ARG A 105 2.88 11.64 10.16
C ARG A 105 2.68 10.15 9.94
N ASN A 106 3.22 9.30 10.81
CA ASN A 106 3.13 7.85 10.65
C ASN A 106 1.69 7.36 10.80
N GLN A 107 0.91 8.01 11.67
CA GLN A 107 -0.52 7.75 11.79
C GLN A 107 -1.26 8.12 10.50
N GLU A 108 -1.02 9.31 9.96
CA GLU A 108 -1.61 9.76 8.69
C GLU A 108 -1.19 8.85 7.51
N ALA A 109 0.07 8.42 7.47
CA ALA A 109 0.57 7.47 6.47
C ALA A 109 -0.18 6.13 6.54
N LEU A 110 -0.33 5.56 7.74
CA LEU A 110 -1.06 4.31 7.95
C LEU A 110 -2.54 4.45 7.57
N GLU A 111 -3.18 5.58 7.91
CA GLU A 111 -4.56 5.86 7.55
C GLU A 111 -4.75 5.97 6.05
N LYS A 112 -3.87 6.70 5.35
CA LYS A 112 -3.87 6.81 3.89
C LYS A 112 -3.75 5.44 3.23
N VAL A 113 -2.77 4.63 3.64
CA VAL A 113 -2.59 3.27 3.11
C VAL A 113 -3.81 2.40 3.41
N THR A 114 -4.35 2.51 4.62
CA THR A 114 -5.54 1.76 5.04
C THR A 114 -6.74 2.09 4.17
N GLN A 115 -7.02 3.38 3.95
CA GLN A 115 -8.13 3.83 3.10
C GLN A 115 -7.94 3.43 1.65
N TRP A 116 -6.71 3.38 1.17
CA TRP A 116 -6.40 2.98 -0.20
C TRP A 116 -6.56 1.47 -0.45
N ILE A 117 -6.23 0.64 0.55
CA ILE A 117 -6.34 -0.83 0.46
C ILE A 117 -7.75 -1.33 0.80
N LYS A 118 -8.45 -0.71 1.76
CA LYS A 118 -9.77 -1.16 2.25
C LYS A 118 -10.79 -1.49 1.15
N PRO A 119 -10.98 -0.67 0.11
CA PRO A 119 -11.93 -0.97 -0.95
C PRO A 119 -11.70 -2.35 -1.60
N LEU A 120 -10.45 -2.82 -1.67
CA LEU A 120 -10.07 -4.10 -2.27
C LEU A 120 -10.59 -5.29 -1.49
N VAL A 121 -10.57 -5.18 -0.16
CA VAL A 121 -11.03 -6.23 0.76
C VAL A 121 -12.57 -6.32 0.77
N PHE A 122 -13.26 -5.22 0.47
CA PHE A 122 -14.72 -5.17 0.43
C PHE A 122 -15.32 -5.35 -0.98
N THR A 123 -14.54 -5.24 -2.06
CA THR A 123 -15.05 -5.41 -3.43
C THR A 123 -15.44 -6.84 -3.81
N GLU A 124 -15.16 -7.86 -2.97
CA GLU A 124 -15.62 -9.23 -3.21
C GLU A 124 -17.13 -9.45 -2.93
N PHE A 125 -17.87 -8.45 -2.44
CA PHE A 125 -19.34 -8.51 -2.35
C PHE A 125 -20.04 -7.81 -3.52
N HIS A 126 -19.67 -8.10 -4.77
CA HIS A 126 -20.60 -7.88 -5.87
C HIS A 126 -21.66 -8.98 -5.85
N GLN A 127 -22.82 -8.68 -5.23
CA GLN A 127 -24.04 -9.46 -5.46
C GLN A 127 -24.34 -9.45 -6.97
N HIS A 128 -23.94 -10.50 -7.68
CA HIS A 128 -24.55 -10.84 -8.96
C HIS A 128 -25.92 -11.44 -8.64
N SER A 129 -26.97 -10.62 -8.65
CA SER A 129 -28.32 -11.13 -8.85
C SER A 129 -28.47 -11.59 -10.29
N HIS A 130 -27.97 -12.79 -10.59
CA HIS A 130 -28.45 -13.56 -11.73
C HIS A 130 -29.92 -13.91 -11.47
N SER A 131 -30.82 -13.36 -12.27
CA SER A 131 -32.17 -13.90 -12.42
C SER A 131 -32.26 -14.56 -13.80
N LEU A 132 -32.58 -15.85 -13.75
CA LEU A 132 -32.65 -16.82 -14.85
C LEU A 132 -33.66 -16.45 -15.93
N SER A 133 -33.40 -16.98 -17.13
CA SER A 133 -34.12 -16.81 -18.39
C SER A 133 -35.52 -17.47 -18.44
N THR A 134 -36.48 -16.72 -19.01
CA THR A 134 -37.66 -17.02 -19.88
C THR A 134 -38.62 -18.20 -19.61
N PRO A 135 -39.88 -18.12 -20.12
CA PRO A 135 -40.15 -18.63 -21.47
C PRO A 135 -41.08 -17.76 -22.34
N ASN A 136 -40.95 -17.99 -23.66
CA ASN A 136 -41.84 -17.57 -24.75
C ASN A 136 -43.33 -17.83 -24.47
N THR A 137 -44.20 -16.93 -24.97
CA THR A 137 -45.50 -17.32 -25.50
C THR A 137 -45.82 -16.52 -26.76
N THR A 138 -45.82 -17.21 -27.90
CA THR A 138 -46.50 -16.81 -29.14
C THR A 138 -47.98 -17.12 -29.00
N THR A 139 -48.89 -16.15 -29.18
CA THR A 139 -50.22 -16.43 -29.74
C THR A 139 -50.79 -15.22 -30.48
N HIS A 140 -51.30 -15.53 -31.67
CA HIS A 140 -51.92 -14.72 -32.72
C HIS A 140 -53.36 -14.30 -32.36
N SER A 141 -53.80 -13.11 -32.79
CA SER A 141 -55.18 -12.80 -33.26
C SER A 141 -55.18 -11.44 -33.94
#